data_AF-D1BB48-F1
#
_entry.id   AF-D1BB48-F1
#
_cell.length_a   1.000
_cell.length_b   1.000
_cell.length_c   1.000
_cell.angle_alpha   90.00
_cell.angle_beta   90.00
_cell.angle_gamma   90.00
#
_symmetry.space_group_name_H-M   'P 1'
#
loop_
_entity.id
_entity.type
_entity.pdbx_description
1 polymer ?
#
loop_
_entity_poly.entity_id
_entity_poly.type
_entity_poly.pdbx_seq_one_letter_code
_entity_poly.pdbx_strand_id
1 'polypeptide(L)'
;MSDYPPQSPPPPAAGTPQPPLSDADAQQWAGLSHLLGGILGFLAPLVIWLVYKDRSGYVAAESKRALNFQLLVTVGYVVSYVLMIVLIGYLTWLALWVLSIYFGYTNFQAVNQRRATTYPVDVQIIK
;
A
#
# COMPACT_ATOMS: atom_id res chain seq x y z
N MET A 1 11.36 -35.81 -52.18
CA MET A 1 11.81 -35.41 -50.83
C MET A 1 11.23 -34.02 -50.62
N SER A 2 10.23 -33.91 -49.75
CA SER A 2 9.54 -32.64 -49.50
C SER A 2 10.32 -31.88 -48.44
N ASP A 3 11.09 -30.87 -48.86
CA ASP A 3 11.80 -29.97 -47.97
C ASP A 3 10.78 -29.06 -47.26
N TYR A 4 10.42 -29.43 -46.03
CA TYR A 4 9.68 -28.53 -45.15
C TYR A 4 10.69 -27.59 -44.47
N PRO A 5 10.53 -26.26 -44.55
CA PRO A 5 11.41 -25.36 -43.84
C PRO A 5 11.25 -25.54 -42.32
N PRO A 6 12.34 -25.43 -41.54
CA PRO A 6 12.27 -25.55 -40.10
C PRO A 6 11.38 -24.45 -39.51
N GLN A 7 10.30 -24.86 -38.82
CA GLN A 7 9.48 -23.93 -38.03
C GLN A 7 10.30 -23.44 -36.83
N SER A 8 10.56 -22.14 -36.76
CA SER A 8 11.16 -21.51 -35.58
C SER A 8 10.20 -21.64 -34.38
N PRO A 9 10.69 -21.94 -33.17
CA PRO A 9 9.85 -22.06 -31.99
C PRO A 9 9.08 -20.75 -31.75
N PRO A 10 7.80 -20.81 -31.35
CA PRO A 10 7.03 -19.61 -31.05
C PRO A 10 7.72 -18.80 -29.95
N PRO A 11 7.75 -17.46 -30.07
CA PRO A 11 8.36 -16.61 -29.05
C PRO A 11 7.73 -16.88 -27.68
N PRO A 12 8.50 -16.76 -26.57
CA PRO A 12 7.96 -16.93 -25.23
C PRO A 12 6.71 -16.07 -25.07
N ALA A 13 5.60 -16.68 -24.64
CA ALA A 13 4.38 -15.96 -24.39
C ALA A 13 4.68 -14.85 -23.35
N ALA A 14 4.73 -13.60 -23.82
CA ALA A 14 4.68 -12.45 -22.92
C ALA A 14 3.42 -12.64 -22.07
N GLY A 15 3.60 -12.62 -20.74
CA GLY A 15 2.52 -12.93 -19.80
C GLY A 15 1.25 -12.18 -20.19
N THR A 16 0.14 -12.91 -20.28
CA THR A 16 -1.16 -12.31 -20.59
C THR A 16 -1.45 -11.18 -19.60
N PRO A 17 -1.90 -10.00 -20.07
CA PRO A 17 -2.28 -8.91 -19.18
C PRO A 17 -3.27 -9.42 -18.14
N GLN A 18 -2.98 -9.20 -16.85
CA GLN A 18 -3.92 -9.62 -15.80
C GLN A 18 -5.22 -8.85 -15.96
N PRO A 19 -6.37 -9.50 -15.78
CA PRO A 19 -7.66 -8.83 -15.90
C PRO A 19 -7.77 -7.70 -14.85
N PRO A 20 -8.42 -6.58 -15.23
CA PRO A 20 -8.76 -5.51 -14.28
C PRO A 20 -9.52 -6.05 -13.07
N LEU A 21 -9.36 -5.39 -11.93
CA LEU A 21 -10.12 -5.73 -10.72
C LEU A 21 -11.58 -5.31 -10.86
N SER A 22 -12.48 -6.07 -10.21
CA SER A 22 -13.86 -5.62 -9.99
C SER A 22 -13.89 -4.41 -9.05
N ASP A 23 -14.95 -3.60 -9.11
CA ASP A 23 -15.09 -2.44 -8.21
C ASP A 23 -15.12 -2.86 -6.73
N ALA A 24 -15.76 -3.98 -6.42
CA ALA A 24 -15.83 -4.52 -5.07
C ALA A 24 -14.45 -4.95 -4.55
N ASP A 25 -13.68 -5.66 -5.37
CA ASP A 25 -12.32 -6.06 -5.01
C ASP A 25 -11.40 -4.84 -4.87
N ALA A 26 -11.54 -3.86 -5.78
CA ALA A 26 -10.78 -2.62 -5.71
C ALA A 26 -11.07 -1.86 -4.41
N GLN A 27 -12.34 -1.78 -4.01
CA GLN A 27 -12.74 -1.15 -2.75
C GLN A 27 -12.18 -1.91 -1.54
N GLN A 28 -12.23 -3.24 -1.55
CA GLN A 28 -11.67 -4.07 -0.48
C GLN A 28 -10.16 -3.87 -0.34
N TRP A 29 -9.39 -3.98 -1.42
CA TRP A 29 -7.93 -3.87 -1.39
C TRP A 29 -7.45 -2.46 -1.06
N ALA A 30 -8.15 -1.44 -1.55
CA ALA A 30 -7.90 -0.05 -1.17
C ALA A 30 -8.09 0.16 0.34
N GLY A 31 -9.19 -0.34 0.91
CA GLY A 31 -9.45 -0.23 2.35
C GLY A 31 -8.41 -1.00 3.17
N LEU A 32 -8.12 -2.25 2.79
CA LEU A 32 -7.13 -3.08 3.48
C LEU A 32 -5.74 -2.43 3.50
N SER A 33 -5.38 -1.65 2.47
CA SER A 33 -4.11 -0.93 2.47
C SER A 33 -3.97 0.05 3.65
N HIS A 34 -5.05 0.74 4.02
CA HIS A 34 -5.07 1.64 5.17
C HIS A 34 -5.11 0.87 6.49
N LEU A 35 -6.02 -0.10 6.60
CA LEU A 35 -6.23 -0.83 7.85
C LEU A 35 -4.98 -1.66 8.22
N LEU A 36 -4.47 -2.44 7.28
CA LEU A 36 -3.27 -3.23 7.49
C LEU A 36 -2.03 -2.33 7.56
N GLY A 37 -2.01 -1.20 6.86
CA GLY A 37 -0.98 -0.18 7.06
C GLY A 37 -0.91 0.30 8.51
N GLY A 38 -2.06 0.61 9.12
CA GLY A 38 -2.13 1.04 10.51
C GLY A 38 -1.61 0.00 11.53
N ILE A 39 -1.77 -1.29 11.24
CA ILE A 39 -1.44 -2.40 12.16
C ILE A 39 -0.05 -2.98 11.88
N LEU A 40 0.26 -3.26 10.62
CA LEU A 40 1.47 -3.95 10.17
C LEU A 40 2.55 -3.00 9.63
N GLY A 41 2.26 -1.70 9.57
CA GLY A 41 3.18 -0.67 9.07
C GLY A 41 3.25 -0.63 7.54
N PHE A 42 4.32 -0.01 7.01
CA PHE A 42 4.44 0.33 5.59
C PHE A 42 4.50 -0.87 4.63
N LEU A 43 4.86 -2.07 5.12
CA LEU A 43 4.98 -3.26 4.27
C LEU A 43 3.64 -3.69 3.69
N ALA A 44 2.56 -3.62 4.46
CA ALA A 44 1.24 -4.01 3.99
C ALA A 44 0.73 -3.18 2.78
N PRO A 45 0.70 -1.84 2.83
CA PRO A 45 0.30 -1.04 1.67
C PRO A 45 1.31 -1.12 0.53
N LEU A 46 2.61 -1.34 0.80
CA LEU A 46 3.61 -1.56 -0.26
C LEU A 46 3.32 -2.82 -1.08
N VAL A 47 3.05 -3.94 -0.40
CA VAL A 47 2.73 -5.21 -1.09
C VAL A 47 1.44 -5.07 -1.89
N ILE A 48 0.39 -4.49 -1.30
CA ILE A 48 -0.88 -4.26 -1.99
C ILE A 48 -0.67 -3.37 -3.22
N TRP A 49 0.12 -2.30 -3.10
CA TRP A 49 0.45 -1.44 -4.21
C TRP A 49 1.16 -2.22 -5.34
N LEU A 50 2.23 -2.95 -5.03
CA LEU A 50 2.99 -3.70 -6.04
C LEU A 50 2.13 -4.74 -6.77
N VAL A 51 1.23 -5.41 -6.06
CA VAL A 51 0.37 -6.47 -6.62
C VAL A 51 -0.75 -5.91 -7.50
N TYR A 52 -1.35 -4.79 -7.11
CA TYR A 52 -2.58 -4.30 -7.73
C TYR A 52 -2.44 -3.00 -8.53
N LYS A 53 -1.27 -2.34 -8.52
CA LYS A 53 -1.04 -1.06 -9.21
C LYS A 53 -1.41 -1.07 -10.69
N ASP A 54 -1.20 -2.18 -11.39
CA ASP A 54 -1.44 -2.30 -12.83
C ASP A 54 -2.87 -2.79 -13.13
N ARG A 55 -3.64 -3.19 -12.11
CA ARG A 55 -5.00 -3.76 -12.25
C ARG A 55 -6.10 -2.80 -11.81
N SER A 56 -5.78 -1.79 -10.99
CA SER A 56 -6.72 -0.74 -10.58
C SER A 56 -5.98 0.54 -10.21
N GLY A 57 -6.26 1.63 -10.94
CA GLY A 57 -5.75 2.96 -10.61
C GLY A 57 -6.25 3.47 -9.25
N TYR A 58 -7.43 3.04 -8.82
CA TYR A 58 -7.98 3.38 -7.50
C TYR A 58 -7.18 2.72 -6.38
N VAL A 59 -6.96 1.41 -6.44
CA VAL A 59 -6.12 0.70 -5.47
C VAL A 59 -4.71 1.26 -5.48
N ALA A 60 -4.16 1.56 -6.67
CA ALA A 60 -2.84 2.16 -6.81
C ALA A 60 -2.72 3.51 -6.09
N ALA A 61 -3.71 4.38 -6.25
CA ALA A 61 -3.73 5.69 -5.58
C ALA A 61 -3.84 5.53 -4.06
N GLU A 62 -4.72 4.64 -3.61
CA GLU A 62 -5.02 4.52 -2.19
C GLU A 62 -3.92 3.82 -1.40
N SER A 63 -3.40 2.72 -1.94
CA SER A 63 -2.26 2.03 -1.36
C SER A 63 -1.01 2.91 -1.32
N LYS A 64 -0.77 3.78 -2.33
CA LYS A 64 0.30 4.79 -2.27
C LYS A 64 0.09 5.81 -1.16
N ARG A 65 -1.15 6.30 -0.97
CA ARG A 65 -1.48 7.22 0.13
C ARG A 65 -1.21 6.58 1.49
N ALA A 66 -1.69 5.35 1.70
CA ALA A 66 -1.42 4.58 2.91
C ALA A 66 0.08 4.35 3.12
N LEU A 67 0.81 3.98 2.06
CA LEU A 67 2.25 3.73 2.10
C LEU A 67 3.04 4.99 2.50
N ASN A 68 2.74 6.13 1.87
CA ASN A 68 3.37 7.41 2.16
C ASN A 68 3.18 7.82 3.63
N PHE A 69 1.97 7.67 4.17
CA PHE A 69 1.71 7.93 5.59
C PHE A 69 2.48 6.96 6.49
N GLN A 70 2.50 5.66 6.17
CA GLN A 70 3.23 4.68 6.99
C GLN A 70 4.75 4.88 6.96
N LEU A 71 5.31 5.38 5.87
CA LEU A 71 6.72 5.78 5.80
C LEU A 71 7.01 6.94 6.75
N LEU A 72 6.13 7.95 6.81
CA LEU A 72 6.24 9.05 7.78
C LEU A 72 6.19 8.54 9.23
N VAL A 73 5.23 7.65 9.56
CA VAL A 73 5.12 7.02 10.88
C VAL A 73 6.40 6.23 11.21
N THR A 74 6.95 5.52 10.22
CA THR A 74 8.20 4.75 10.37
C THR A 74 9.38 5.66 10.74
N VAL A 75 9.51 6.83 10.12
CA VAL A 75 10.51 7.83 10.52
C VAL A 75 10.29 8.26 11.98
N GLY A 76 9.03 8.49 12.38
CA GLY A 76 8.68 8.78 13.78
C GLY A 76 9.08 7.67 14.76
N TYR A 77 8.96 6.40 14.38
CA TYR A 77 9.45 5.28 15.18
C TYR A 77 10.97 5.26 15.31
N VAL A 78 11.71 5.56 14.25
CA VAL A 78 13.18 5.64 14.30
C VAL A 78 13.62 6.75 15.28
N VAL A 79 12.99 7.93 15.19
CA VAL A 79 13.23 9.03 16.13
C VAL A 79 12.87 8.60 17.56
N SER A 80 11.70 7.99 17.76
CA SER A 80 11.27 7.53 19.08
C SER A 80 12.23 6.51 19.68
N TYR A 81 12.80 5.61 18.87
CA TYR A 81 13.79 4.63 19.30
C TYR A 81 15.06 5.30 19.86
N VAL A 82 15.57 6.35 19.21
CA VAL A 82 16.68 7.14 19.73
C VAL A 82 16.31 7.82 21.05
N LEU A 83 15.08 8.34 21.16
CA LEU A 83 14.55 8.97 22.38
C LEU A 83 14.28 7.97 23.51
N MET A 84 14.30 6.65 23.29
CA MET A 84 14.12 5.66 24.37
C MET A 84 15.26 5.74 25.40
N ILE A 85 16.44 6.21 25.01
CA ILE A 85 17.59 6.44 25.91
C ILE A 85 17.20 7.36 27.08
N VAL A 86 16.32 8.34 26.83
CA VAL A 86 15.83 9.32 27.81
C VAL A 86 14.40 9.01 28.28
N LEU A 87 13.94 7.76 28.15
CA LEU A 87 12.62 7.22 28.52
C LEU A 87 11.38 7.81 27.82
N ILE A 88 11.42 9.05 27.33
CA ILE A 88 10.27 9.65 26.61
C ILE A 88 9.95 8.94 25.29
N GLY A 89 10.93 8.24 24.69
CA GLY A 89 10.74 7.48 23.45
C GLY A 89 9.66 6.39 23.54
N TYR A 90 9.41 5.82 24.72
CA TYR A 90 8.33 4.85 24.91
C TYR A 90 6.95 5.47 24.74
N LEU A 91 6.77 6.69 25.28
CA LEU A 91 5.51 7.42 25.17
C LEU A 91 5.25 7.88 23.73
N THR A 92 6.28 8.41 23.05
CA THR A 92 6.13 8.84 21.66
C THR A 92 5.90 7.66 20.72
N TRP A 93 6.57 6.53 20.95
CA TRP A 93 6.36 5.30 20.18
C TRP A 93 4.91 4.79 20.32
N LEU A 94 4.39 4.70 21.55
CA LEU A 94 3.02 4.26 21.79
C LEU A 94 1.99 5.23 21.18
N ALA A 95 2.22 6.54 21.30
CA ALA A 95 1.34 7.55 20.70
C ALA A 95 1.29 7.43 19.16
N LEU A 96 2.44 7.24 18.51
CA LEU A 96 2.51 7.03 17.06
C LEU A 96 1.80 5.74 16.64
N TRP A 97 1.91 4.67 17.43
CA TRP A 97 1.23 3.41 17.15
C TRP A 97 -0.30 3.55 17.20
N VAL A 98 -0.83 4.18 18.25
CA VAL A 98 -2.27 4.45 18.37
C VAL A 98 -2.76 5.34 17.22
N LEU A 99 -1.99 6.39 16.89
CA LEU A 99 -2.33 7.31 15.81
C LEU A 99 -2.35 6.63 14.44
N SER A 100 -1.39 5.72 14.20
CA SER A 100 -1.31 4.92 12.97
C SER A 100 -2.56 4.06 12.78
N ILE A 101 -2.99 3.36 13.83
CA ILE A 101 -4.20 2.54 13.80
C ILE A 101 -5.45 3.40 13.60
N TYR A 102 -5.56 4.53 14.32
CA TYR A 102 -6.69 5.43 14.20
C TYR A 102 -6.86 5.97 12.77
N PHE A 103 -5.79 6.44 12.14
CA PHE A 103 -5.86 6.92 10.77
C PHE A 103 -6.04 5.80 9.75
N GLY A 104 -5.48 4.61 10.01
CA GLY A 104 -5.75 3.42 9.19
C GLY A 104 -7.23 3.04 9.20
N TYR A 105 -7.87 3.03 10.37
CA TYR A 105 -9.28 2.71 10.53
C TYR A 105 -10.21 3.76 9.90
N THR A 106 -9.95 5.05 10.12
CA THR A 106 -10.78 6.13 9.56
C THR A 106 -10.73 6.16 8.04
N ASN A 107 -9.56 5.95 7.44
CA ASN A 107 -9.44 5.87 5.98
C ASN A 107 -10.02 4.56 5.42
N PHE A 108 -9.91 3.43 6.12
CA PHE A 108 -10.64 2.21 5.76
C PHE A 108 -12.15 2.44 5.70
N GLN A 109 -12.71 3.12 6.70
CA GLN A 109 -14.13 3.48 6.70
C GLN A 109 -14.50 4.45 5.57
N ALA A 110 -13.63 5.42 5.28
CA ALA A 110 -13.84 6.34 4.16
C ALA A 110 -13.89 5.61 2.81
N VAL A 111 -12.97 4.67 2.56
CA VAL A 111 -13.00 3.80 1.37
C VAL A 111 -14.30 3.00 1.29
N ASN A 112 -14.73 2.37 2.39
CA ASN A 112 -15.96 1.58 2.43
C ASN A 112 -17.22 2.40 2.16
N GLN A 113 -17.20 3.68 2.53
CA GLN A 113 -18.29 4.63 2.30
C GLN A 113 -18.15 5.42 0.99
N ARG A 114 -17.14 5.10 0.16
CA ARG A 114 -16.79 5.83 -1.09
C ARG A 114 -16.59 7.33 -0.86
N ARG A 115 -16.04 7.70 0.31
CA ARG A 115 -15.66 9.07 0.66
C ARG A 115 -14.19 9.31 0.34
N ALA A 116 -13.80 10.58 0.24
CA ALA A 116 -12.40 10.95 0.07
C ALA A 116 -11.57 10.53 1.28
N THR A 117 -10.46 9.83 1.03
CA THR A 117 -9.44 9.56 2.03
C THR A 117 -8.53 10.77 2.21
N THR A 118 -8.11 10.97 3.44
CA THR A 118 -7.25 12.09 3.83
C THR A 118 -6.43 11.67 5.04
N TYR A 119 -5.13 11.85 4.93
CA TYR A 119 -4.22 11.84 6.07
C TYR A 119 -3.94 13.28 6.48
N PRO A 120 -3.73 13.56 7.77
CA PRO A 120 -3.43 14.91 8.25
C PRO A 120 -2.10 15.45 7.70
N VAL A 121 -1.20 14.56 7.29
CA VAL A 121 0.08 14.88 6.66
C VAL A 121 0.18 14.11 5.36
N ASP A 122 0.04 14.80 4.23
CA ASP A 122 0.17 14.23 2.89
C ASP A 122 1.59 14.43 2.36
N VAL A 123 2.53 13.61 2.83
CA VAL A 123 3.90 13.62 2.30
C VAL A 123 3.96 12.71 1.07
N GLN A 124 4.17 13.26 -0.11
CA GLN A 124 4.34 12.46 -1.32
C GLN A 124 5.79 11.99 -1.47
N ILE A 125 6.11 10.87 -0.82
CA ILE A 125 7.44 10.24 -0.91
C ILE A 125 7.54 9.42 -2.21
N ILE A 126 6.48 8.67 -2.53
CA ILE A 126 6.36 7.88 -3.75
C ILE A 126 5.35 8.56 -4.68
N LYS A 127 5.76 8.81 -5.93
CA LYS A 127 4.94 9.43 -6.99
C LYS A 127 4.16 8.38 -7.79
#